data_AF-A0A0B6ZB54-F1
#
_entry.id   AF-A0A0B6ZB54-F1
#
_cell.length_a   1.000
_cell.length_b   1.000
_cell.length_c   1.000
_cell.angle_alpha   90.00
_cell.angle_beta   90.00
_cell.angle_gamma   90.00
#
_symmetry.space_group_name_H-M   'P 1'
#
loop_
_entity.id
_entity.type
_entity.pdbx_description
1 polymer ?
#
loop_
_entity_poly.entity_id
_entity_poly.type
_entity_poly.pdbx_seq_one_letter_code
_entity_poly.pdbx_strand_id
1 'polypeptide(L)'
;KYSYVFKQNVAEKIATAIYKHRENQNAPVLDIEAGPGLVSRELLKQGVSKVVALDGNSHFSTFLLTLQSDVGSDKFCVFNWRMVNLFLKLHSSPYNQDVLHFQNMESKVAAALMPSSSPRDSSEVAYSLISIGGKNNNEHFIYYIVRNLPNEDTILAHDRVEFFFLAHPKFKHKIDYIATFKMVDPGEPSIIRDKTIATHFGYIHALIYLLYDVQTIDQFNADDFYPAFNSIKAKQDKSIDPSKRLLIRMQLKRNVKELLPLEHHTPFMNFLHQLYRKKIMRTIPTMEMLVPGCGLRMLLKGFTMMDMIIATNPNKFLELYKVMLNWPEYLSSPLHSHLTMKMTGSVDNCNILDED
;
A
#
# COMPACT_ATOMS: atom_id res chain seq x y z
N LYS A 1 -13.50 14.03 0.45
CA LYS A 1 -13.43 14.87 -0.78
C LYS A 1 -12.14 14.52 -1.48
N TYR A 2 -12.15 14.39 -2.81
CA TYR A 2 -10.93 14.25 -3.60
C TYR A 2 -10.25 15.61 -3.71
N SER A 3 -8.92 15.61 -3.74
CA SER A 3 -8.09 16.80 -4.03
C SER A 3 -7.33 16.52 -5.32
N TYR A 4 -7.13 17.52 -6.17
CA TYR A 4 -6.42 17.37 -7.44
C TYR A 4 -5.40 18.50 -7.65
N VAL A 5 -4.47 18.29 -8.59
CA VAL A 5 -3.50 19.30 -8.99
C VAL A 5 -4.13 20.21 -10.04
N PHE A 6 -4.23 21.51 -9.73
CA PHE A 6 -4.77 22.53 -10.65
C PHE A 6 -3.76 23.62 -11.02
N LYS A 7 -2.61 23.65 -10.35
CA LYS A 7 -1.54 24.63 -10.60
C LYS A 7 -0.47 24.00 -11.49
N GLN A 8 -0.19 24.63 -12.62
CA GLN A 8 0.79 24.13 -13.61
C GLN A 8 2.19 23.94 -13.02
N ASN A 9 2.68 24.91 -12.24
CA ASN A 9 3.99 24.84 -11.60
C ASN A 9 4.08 23.72 -10.54
N VAL A 10 2.97 23.37 -9.89
CA VAL A 10 2.91 22.25 -8.95
C VAL A 10 2.96 20.92 -9.71
N ALA A 11 2.21 20.81 -10.82
CA ALA A 11 2.25 19.62 -11.68
C ALA A 11 3.65 19.35 -12.24
N GLU A 12 4.34 20.40 -12.71
CA GLU A 12 5.71 20.32 -13.23
C GLU A 12 6.68 19.83 -12.16
N LYS A 13 6.59 20.38 -10.94
CA LYS A 13 7.44 19.95 -9.80
C LYS A 13 7.20 18.49 -9.45
N ILE A 14 5.94 18.07 -9.34
CA ILE A 14 5.57 16.67 -9.05
C ILE A 14 6.10 15.74 -10.14
N ALA A 15 5.84 16.04 -11.41
CA ALA A 15 6.30 15.24 -12.53
C ALA A 15 7.84 15.14 -12.58
N THR A 16 8.54 16.25 -12.34
CA THR A 16 10.00 16.29 -12.27
C THR A 16 10.54 15.44 -11.12
N ALA A 17 9.94 15.54 -9.93
CA ALA A 17 10.34 14.76 -8.76
C ALA A 17 10.13 13.26 -8.99
N ILE A 18 8.98 12.87 -9.54
CA ILE A 18 8.69 11.48 -9.91
C ILE A 18 9.72 11.00 -10.94
N TYR A 19 9.84 11.69 -12.08
CA TYR A 19 10.74 11.31 -13.18
C TYR A 19 12.18 11.06 -12.71
N LYS A 20 12.73 11.94 -11.87
CA LYS A 20 14.09 11.79 -11.32
C LYS A 20 14.29 10.56 -10.44
N HIS A 21 13.25 10.06 -9.80
CA HIS A 21 13.32 8.95 -8.84
C HIS A 21 12.81 7.61 -9.39
N ARG A 22 12.35 7.56 -10.64
CA ARG A 22 11.98 6.30 -11.29
C ARG A 22 13.21 5.49 -11.66
N GLU A 23 13.16 4.17 -11.48
CA GLU A 23 14.20 3.28 -11.98
C GLU A 23 14.25 3.26 -13.52
N ASN A 24 13.08 3.28 -14.16
CA ASN A 24 12.97 3.39 -15.62
C ASN A 24 12.18 4.66 -15.98
N GLN A 25 12.90 5.70 -16.37
CA GLN A 25 12.34 7.01 -16.72
C GLN A 25 11.40 6.98 -17.91
N ASN A 26 11.63 6.05 -18.86
CA ASN A 26 10.85 5.94 -20.08
C ASN A 26 9.66 4.98 -19.93
N ALA A 27 9.60 4.18 -18.86
CA ALA A 27 8.52 3.21 -18.67
C ALA A 27 7.12 3.88 -18.63
N PRO A 28 6.05 3.17 -18.99
CA PRO A 28 4.68 3.68 -18.87
C PRO A 28 4.32 4.10 -17.43
N VAL A 29 3.31 4.96 -17.31
CA VAL A 29 2.75 5.39 -16.03
C VAL A 29 1.24 5.17 -16.01
N LEU A 30 0.72 4.64 -14.91
CA LEU A 30 -0.71 4.62 -14.59
C LEU A 30 -1.02 5.82 -13.67
N ASP A 31 -1.74 6.82 -14.17
CA ASP A 31 -2.18 8.00 -13.42
C ASP A 31 -3.58 7.78 -12.86
N ILE A 32 -3.64 7.46 -11.56
CA ILE A 32 -4.86 7.13 -10.84
C ILE A 32 -5.47 8.42 -10.29
N GLU A 33 -6.74 8.67 -10.62
CA GLU A 33 -7.45 9.90 -10.28
C GLU A 33 -6.76 11.13 -10.90
N ALA A 34 -6.46 11.02 -12.19
CA ALA A 34 -5.67 11.97 -12.97
C ALA A 34 -6.22 13.41 -12.95
N GLY A 35 -7.49 13.59 -12.61
CA GLY A 35 -8.16 14.88 -12.56
C GLY A 35 -8.08 15.57 -13.93
N PRO A 36 -7.69 16.86 -14.01
CA PRO A 36 -7.55 17.56 -15.27
C PRO A 36 -6.35 17.08 -16.14
N GLY A 37 -5.55 16.10 -15.68
CA GLY A 37 -4.43 15.55 -16.44
C GLY A 37 -3.19 16.44 -16.51
N LEU A 38 -3.03 17.40 -15.57
CA LEU A 38 -1.85 18.27 -15.56
C LEU A 38 -0.56 17.50 -15.27
N VAL A 39 -0.55 16.62 -14.26
CA VAL A 39 0.63 15.80 -13.94
C VAL A 39 0.95 14.84 -15.08
N SER A 40 -0.08 14.15 -15.61
CA SER A 40 -0.02 13.35 -16.84
C SER A 40 0.69 14.09 -18.00
N ARG A 41 0.26 15.32 -18.31
CA ARG A 41 0.84 16.15 -19.38
C ARG A 41 2.32 16.44 -19.14
N GLU A 42 2.69 16.78 -17.91
CA GLU A 42 4.10 17.08 -17.58
C GLU A 42 4.99 15.84 -17.61
N LEU A 43 4.48 14.67 -17.21
CA LEU A 43 5.23 13.42 -17.34
C LEU A 43 5.52 13.07 -18.81
N LEU A 44 4.55 13.27 -19.71
CA LEU A 44 4.77 13.07 -21.16
C LEU A 44 5.85 14.01 -21.71
N LYS A 45 5.88 15.27 -21.28
CA LYS A 45 6.93 16.23 -21.68
C LYS A 45 8.33 15.80 -21.22
N GLN A 46 8.43 15.13 -20.07
CA GLN A 46 9.69 14.61 -19.54
C GLN A 46 10.15 13.33 -20.27
N GLY A 47 9.36 12.77 -21.20
CA GLY A 47 9.75 11.62 -22.00
C GLY A 47 9.23 10.27 -21.52
N VAL A 48 8.22 10.25 -20.62
CA VAL A 48 7.47 9.02 -20.33
C VAL A 48 6.86 8.47 -21.62
N SER A 49 7.07 7.19 -21.91
CA SER A 49 6.63 6.58 -23.18
C SER A 49 5.12 6.64 -23.37
N LYS A 50 4.37 6.39 -22.28
CA LYS A 50 2.92 6.35 -22.28
C LYS A 50 2.35 6.67 -20.90
N VAL A 51 1.24 7.39 -20.85
CA VAL A 51 0.44 7.56 -19.63
C VAL A 51 -0.95 6.95 -19.85
N VAL A 52 -1.34 6.06 -18.95
CA VAL A 52 -2.68 5.51 -18.85
C VAL A 52 -3.38 6.27 -17.72
N ALA A 53 -4.34 7.13 -18.05
CA ALA A 53 -5.04 7.95 -17.09
C ALA A 53 -6.38 7.32 -16.71
N LEU A 54 -6.61 7.17 -15.40
CA LEU A 54 -7.87 6.70 -14.82
C LEU A 54 -8.55 7.85 -14.09
N ASP A 55 -9.78 8.16 -14.45
CA ASP A 55 -10.60 9.06 -13.64
C ASP A 55 -12.07 8.68 -13.69
N GLY A 56 -12.66 8.44 -12.52
CA GLY A 56 -14.08 8.11 -12.36
C GLY A 56 -15.00 9.32 -12.22
N ASN A 57 -14.49 10.53 -12.43
CA ASN A 57 -15.24 11.78 -12.41
C ASN A 57 -15.40 12.31 -13.84
N SER A 58 -16.62 12.25 -14.36
CA SER A 58 -16.95 12.64 -15.73
C SER A 58 -16.70 14.13 -16.02
N HIS A 59 -16.58 14.98 -15.01
CA HIS A 59 -16.21 16.39 -15.19
C HIS A 59 -14.83 16.60 -15.80
N PHE A 60 -13.92 15.62 -15.63
CA PHE A 60 -12.59 15.70 -16.19
C PHE A 60 -12.46 15.05 -17.57
N SER A 61 -13.48 14.34 -18.03
CA SER A 61 -13.45 13.61 -19.30
C SER A 61 -13.08 14.49 -20.49
N THR A 62 -13.63 15.71 -20.57
CA THR A 62 -13.30 16.65 -21.65
C THR A 62 -11.81 17.01 -21.65
N PHE A 63 -11.24 17.34 -20.48
CA PHE A 63 -9.82 17.71 -20.37
C PHE A 63 -8.89 16.55 -20.76
N LEU A 64 -9.21 15.34 -20.28
CA LEU A 64 -8.42 14.15 -20.57
C LEU A 64 -8.53 13.74 -22.05
N LEU A 65 -9.70 13.83 -22.66
CA LEU A 65 -9.89 13.54 -24.09
C LEU A 65 -9.23 14.60 -24.99
N THR A 66 -9.25 15.87 -24.59
CA THR A 66 -8.47 16.91 -25.28
C THR A 66 -6.98 16.61 -25.22
N LEU A 67 -6.45 16.27 -24.03
CA LEU A 67 -5.04 15.87 -23.91
C LEU A 67 -4.72 14.64 -24.76
N GLN A 68 -5.61 13.63 -24.80
CA GLN A 68 -5.46 12.46 -25.67
C GLN A 68 -5.39 12.85 -27.15
N SER A 69 -6.26 13.76 -27.59
CA SER A 69 -6.26 14.28 -28.96
C SER A 69 -4.99 15.06 -29.29
N ASP A 70 -4.44 15.81 -28.33
CA ASP A 70 -3.22 16.61 -28.50
C ASP A 70 -1.96 15.75 -28.70
N VAL A 71 -1.86 14.63 -27.96
CA VAL A 71 -0.61 13.83 -27.90
C VAL A 71 -0.71 12.46 -28.59
N GLY A 72 -1.91 12.04 -28.97
CA GLY A 72 -2.19 10.75 -29.60
C GLY A 72 -2.48 9.63 -28.62
N SER A 73 -3.35 8.69 -29.02
CA SER A 73 -3.80 7.54 -28.21
C SER A 73 -2.68 6.56 -27.84
N ASP A 74 -1.60 6.55 -28.62
CA ASP A 74 -0.44 5.69 -28.37
C ASP A 74 0.37 6.16 -27.15
N LYS A 75 0.37 7.48 -26.89
CA LYS A 75 1.08 8.11 -25.77
C LYS A 75 0.18 8.38 -24.57
N PHE A 76 -1.12 8.59 -24.79
CA PHE A 76 -2.06 8.89 -23.71
C PHE A 76 -3.35 8.11 -23.90
N CYS A 77 -3.76 7.34 -22.90
CA CYS A 77 -4.98 6.54 -22.96
C CYS A 77 -5.85 6.82 -21.73
N VAL A 78 -7.13 7.11 -21.95
CA VAL A 78 -8.07 7.48 -20.89
C VAL A 78 -9.06 6.35 -20.63
N PHE A 79 -9.25 6.01 -19.35
CA PHE A 79 -10.31 5.11 -18.90
C PHE A 79 -11.17 5.76 -17.81
N ASN A 80 -12.49 5.73 -17.99
CA ASN A 80 -13.43 6.13 -16.95
C ASN A 80 -13.61 4.98 -15.96
N TRP A 81 -12.70 4.86 -15.00
CA TRP A 81 -12.66 3.75 -14.06
C TRP A 81 -12.12 4.16 -12.69
N ARG A 82 -12.68 3.58 -11.62
CA ARG A 82 -12.24 3.75 -10.23
C ARG A 82 -11.52 2.48 -9.77
N MET A 83 -10.22 2.42 -10.03
CA MET A 83 -9.38 1.26 -9.70
C MET A 83 -9.38 0.94 -8.19
N VAL A 84 -9.35 1.95 -7.32
CA VAL A 84 -9.23 1.80 -5.86
C VAL A 84 -10.59 1.44 -5.22
N ASN A 85 -11.19 0.32 -5.65
CA ASN A 85 -12.42 -0.23 -5.08
C ASN A 85 -12.17 -1.68 -4.60
N LEU A 86 -11.86 -1.80 -3.31
CA LEU A 86 -11.56 -3.10 -2.70
C LEU A 86 -12.74 -4.06 -2.63
N PHE A 87 -13.96 -3.53 -2.49
CA PHE A 87 -15.15 -4.35 -2.46
C PHE A 87 -15.27 -5.12 -3.77
N LEU A 88 -15.26 -4.41 -4.91
CA LEU A 88 -15.35 -5.04 -6.23
C LEU A 88 -14.15 -5.94 -6.52
N LYS A 89 -12.94 -5.53 -6.13
CA LYS A 89 -11.71 -6.30 -6.36
C LYS A 89 -11.72 -7.66 -5.67
N LEU A 90 -12.24 -7.73 -4.44
CA LEU A 90 -12.22 -8.94 -3.62
C LEU A 90 -13.52 -9.75 -3.71
N HIS A 91 -14.52 -9.24 -4.44
CA HIS A 91 -15.79 -9.92 -4.61
C HIS A 91 -15.64 -11.07 -5.61
N SER A 92 -16.05 -12.27 -5.21
CA SER A 92 -15.89 -13.48 -6.02
C SER A 92 -17.13 -13.87 -6.83
N SER A 93 -18.27 -13.16 -6.68
CA SER A 93 -19.49 -13.53 -7.41
C SER A 93 -19.34 -13.32 -8.92
N PRO A 94 -19.42 -14.40 -9.72
CA PRO A 94 -19.29 -14.31 -11.18
C PRO A 94 -20.54 -13.73 -11.84
N TYR A 95 -21.63 -13.54 -11.09
CA TYR A 95 -22.90 -13.04 -11.61
C TYR A 95 -23.10 -11.54 -11.34
N ASN A 96 -22.22 -10.92 -10.55
CA ASN A 96 -22.31 -9.49 -10.27
C ASN A 96 -21.74 -8.69 -11.46
N GLN A 97 -22.60 -7.91 -12.14
CA GLN A 97 -22.22 -7.11 -13.30
C GLN A 97 -21.16 -6.06 -12.99
N ASP A 98 -21.17 -5.47 -11.78
CA ASP A 98 -20.16 -4.49 -11.37
C ASP A 98 -18.78 -5.16 -11.22
N VAL A 99 -18.75 -6.41 -10.75
CA VAL A 99 -17.51 -7.20 -10.62
C VAL A 99 -16.97 -7.58 -12.00
N LEU A 100 -17.83 -8.06 -12.90
CA LEU A 100 -17.45 -8.36 -14.28
C LEU A 100 -16.94 -7.10 -15.01
N HIS A 101 -17.62 -5.97 -14.82
CA HIS A 101 -17.19 -4.69 -15.37
C HIS A 101 -15.82 -4.27 -14.80
N PHE A 102 -15.62 -4.41 -13.49
CA PHE A 102 -14.34 -4.11 -12.83
C PHE A 102 -13.21 -4.97 -13.39
N GLN A 103 -13.39 -6.29 -13.48
CA GLN A 103 -12.39 -7.24 -14.00
C GLN A 103 -12.06 -6.98 -15.48
N ASN A 104 -13.06 -6.65 -16.29
CA ASN A 104 -12.87 -6.27 -17.69
C ASN A 104 -12.05 -4.98 -17.79
N MET A 105 -12.36 -3.97 -16.97
CA MET A 105 -11.62 -2.73 -16.96
C MET A 105 -10.17 -2.90 -16.52
N GLU A 106 -9.95 -3.70 -15.47
CA GLU A 106 -8.63 -4.07 -15.01
C GLU A 106 -7.80 -4.73 -16.12
N SER A 107 -8.39 -5.69 -16.84
CA SER A 107 -7.73 -6.39 -17.96
C SER A 107 -7.35 -5.42 -19.09
N LYS A 108 -8.23 -4.47 -19.42
CA LYS A 108 -7.95 -3.44 -20.44
C LYS A 108 -6.82 -2.50 -20.03
N VAL A 109 -6.81 -2.08 -18.77
CA VAL A 109 -5.77 -1.20 -18.23
C VAL A 109 -4.43 -1.93 -18.17
N ALA A 110 -4.41 -3.18 -17.70
CA ALA A 110 -3.22 -4.01 -17.72
C ALA A 110 -2.67 -4.14 -19.15
N ALA A 111 -3.51 -4.47 -20.12
CA ALA A 111 -3.10 -4.53 -21.54
C ALA A 111 -2.56 -3.19 -22.07
N ALA A 112 -3.11 -2.06 -21.62
CA ALA A 112 -2.66 -0.73 -22.05
C ALA A 112 -1.30 -0.33 -21.47
N LEU A 113 -0.91 -0.87 -20.30
CA LEU A 113 0.38 -0.66 -19.66
C LEU A 113 1.49 -1.52 -20.25
N MET A 114 1.14 -2.65 -20.84
CA MET A 114 2.11 -3.59 -21.43
C MET A 114 2.55 -3.10 -22.82
N PRO A 115 3.85 -3.15 -23.16
CA PRO A 115 4.29 -2.91 -24.52
C PRO A 115 3.68 -3.95 -25.47
N SER A 116 3.30 -3.53 -26.69
CA SER A 116 2.76 -4.45 -27.72
C SER A 116 3.74 -5.57 -28.09
N SER A 117 5.04 -5.33 -27.88
CA SER A 117 6.13 -6.30 -27.96
C SER A 117 6.52 -6.76 -26.56
N SER A 118 5.63 -7.45 -25.84
CA SER A 118 5.97 -7.89 -24.47
C SER A 118 7.06 -8.97 -24.51
N PRO A 119 8.05 -8.90 -23.61
CA PRO A 119 8.92 -10.03 -23.30
C PRO A 119 8.09 -11.23 -22.81
N ARG A 120 8.58 -12.45 -23.05
CA ARG A 120 7.98 -13.70 -22.53
C ARG A 120 8.06 -13.82 -21.00
N ASP A 121 8.81 -12.94 -20.35
CA ASP A 121 9.03 -12.95 -18.91
C ASP A 121 8.42 -11.72 -18.23
N SER A 122 7.53 -11.97 -17.26
CA SER A 122 6.90 -10.97 -16.39
C SER A 122 7.90 -10.10 -15.60
N SER A 123 9.15 -10.55 -15.46
CA SER A 123 10.22 -9.87 -14.70
C SER A 123 10.75 -8.58 -15.35
N GLU A 124 10.49 -8.38 -16.64
CA GLU A 124 10.95 -7.21 -17.40
C GLU A 124 9.92 -6.07 -17.46
N VAL A 125 8.69 -6.32 -16.99
CA VAL A 125 7.61 -5.35 -17.02
C VAL A 125 7.86 -4.29 -15.95
N ALA A 126 8.16 -3.08 -16.40
CA ALA A 126 8.36 -1.92 -15.54
C ALA A 126 7.35 -0.83 -15.91
N TYR A 127 6.63 -0.34 -14.92
CA TYR A 127 5.81 0.87 -14.98
C TYR A 127 5.63 1.42 -13.58
N SER A 128 5.09 2.63 -13.50
CA SER A 128 4.83 3.29 -12.22
C SER A 128 3.36 3.61 -12.06
N LEU A 129 2.82 3.38 -10.87
CA LEU A 129 1.50 3.84 -10.48
C LEU A 129 1.65 5.17 -9.75
N ILE A 130 0.88 6.17 -10.14
CA ILE A 130 0.85 7.46 -9.44
C ILE A 130 -0.57 7.73 -8.92
N SER A 131 -0.66 8.16 -7.67
CA SER A 131 -1.90 8.61 -7.01
C SER A 131 -1.61 9.92 -6.30
N ILE A 132 -1.68 11.00 -7.07
CA ILE A 132 -1.45 12.37 -6.60
C ILE A 132 -2.79 13.00 -6.17
N GLY A 133 -3.88 12.66 -6.88
CA GLY A 133 -5.23 12.91 -6.43
C GLY A 133 -5.68 11.92 -5.34
N GLY A 134 -6.68 12.29 -4.53
CA GLY A 134 -7.17 11.38 -3.50
C GLY A 134 -8.11 11.93 -2.44
N LYS A 135 -8.90 11.03 -1.84
CA LYS A 135 -9.57 11.25 -0.54
C LYS A 135 -8.55 11.06 0.60
N ASN A 136 -8.62 11.90 1.63
CA ASN A 136 -8.06 11.66 2.96
C ASN A 136 -6.65 11.01 2.98
N ASN A 137 -5.63 11.71 2.45
CA ASN A 137 -4.22 11.31 2.57
C ASN A 137 -3.82 9.99 1.87
N ASN A 138 -4.60 9.52 0.88
CA ASN A 138 -4.31 8.29 0.11
C ASN A 138 -4.22 7.00 0.93
N GLU A 139 -4.84 6.95 2.11
CA GLU A 139 -4.86 5.75 2.95
C GLU A 139 -5.52 4.56 2.24
N HIS A 140 -6.59 4.80 1.47
CA HIS A 140 -7.23 3.75 0.67
C HIS A 140 -6.32 3.19 -0.43
N PHE A 141 -5.49 4.02 -1.06
CA PHE A 141 -4.55 3.57 -2.08
C PHE A 141 -3.45 2.69 -1.46
N ILE A 142 -2.88 3.12 -0.34
CA ILE A 142 -1.91 2.33 0.42
C ILE A 142 -2.52 0.99 0.83
N TYR A 143 -3.73 1.02 1.38
CA TYR A 143 -4.44 -0.18 1.81
C TYR A 143 -4.75 -1.10 0.62
N TYR A 144 -5.12 -0.55 -0.53
CA TYR A 144 -5.32 -1.30 -1.77
C TYR A 144 -4.04 -2.00 -2.24
N ILE A 145 -2.89 -1.31 -2.25
CA ILE A 145 -1.60 -1.91 -2.64
C ILE A 145 -1.25 -3.08 -1.73
N VAL A 146 -1.22 -2.83 -0.41
CA VAL A 146 -0.77 -3.82 0.58
C VAL A 146 -1.69 -5.04 0.62
N ARG A 147 -2.99 -4.85 0.40
CA ARG A 147 -3.98 -5.94 0.46
C ARG A 147 -4.06 -6.77 -0.81
N ASN A 148 -3.82 -6.18 -1.99
CA ASN A 148 -3.99 -6.87 -3.27
C ASN A 148 -2.71 -7.43 -3.86
N LEU A 149 -1.53 -6.91 -3.50
CA LEU A 149 -0.26 -7.50 -3.97
C LEU A 149 -0.18 -9.03 -3.72
N PRO A 150 -0.60 -9.56 -2.57
CA PRO A 150 -0.57 -11.00 -2.30
C PRO A 150 -1.52 -11.86 -3.15
N ASN A 151 -2.45 -11.25 -3.89
CA ASN A 151 -3.52 -11.94 -4.63
C ASN A 151 -3.24 -12.00 -6.15
N GLU A 152 -1.97 -11.99 -6.55
CA GLU A 152 -1.55 -12.04 -7.97
C GLU A 152 -2.26 -11.00 -8.85
N ASP A 153 -2.45 -9.80 -8.29
CA ASP A 153 -3.10 -8.69 -8.98
C ASP A 153 -2.41 -8.39 -10.32
N THR A 154 -3.19 -8.36 -11.41
CA THR A 154 -2.68 -8.19 -12.78
C THR A 154 -1.96 -6.87 -13.04
N ILE A 155 -2.11 -5.89 -12.15
CA ILE A 155 -1.43 -4.60 -12.22
C ILE A 155 -0.38 -4.47 -11.10
N LEU A 156 -0.62 -5.01 -9.90
CA LEU A 156 0.29 -4.82 -8.78
C LEU A 156 1.37 -5.89 -8.66
N ALA A 157 1.13 -7.12 -9.12
CA ALA A 157 1.97 -8.29 -8.86
C ALA A 157 3.24 -8.39 -9.73
N HIS A 158 3.65 -7.32 -10.38
CA HIS A 158 4.89 -7.27 -11.15
C HIS A 158 6.07 -6.76 -10.29
N ASP A 159 7.23 -7.41 -10.42
CA ASP A 159 8.39 -7.21 -9.53
C ASP A 159 8.97 -5.78 -9.54
N ARG A 160 8.77 -5.01 -10.63
CA ARG A 160 9.36 -3.67 -10.82
C ARG A 160 8.36 -2.53 -10.80
N VAL A 161 7.18 -2.75 -10.21
CA VAL A 161 6.18 -1.69 -10.09
C VAL A 161 6.58 -0.70 -8.99
N GLU A 162 6.63 0.56 -9.37
CA GLU A 162 6.89 1.67 -8.45
C GLU A 162 5.59 2.41 -8.13
N PHE A 163 5.34 2.71 -6.87
CA PHE A 163 4.18 3.47 -6.42
C PHE A 163 4.61 4.88 -5.99
N PHE A 164 4.00 5.91 -6.57
CA PHE A 164 4.19 7.29 -6.17
C PHE A 164 2.87 7.87 -5.68
N PHE A 165 2.85 8.43 -4.47
CA PHE A 165 1.62 9.01 -3.92
C PHE A 165 1.91 10.10 -2.92
N LEU A 166 0.93 10.99 -2.73
CA LEU A 166 0.97 11.96 -1.66
C LEU A 166 0.50 11.35 -0.35
N ALA A 167 1.24 11.54 0.72
CA ALA A 167 0.90 11.09 2.06
C ALA A 167 0.90 12.26 3.05
N HIS A 168 0.07 12.15 4.09
CA HIS A 168 0.21 13.02 5.26
C HIS A 168 1.52 12.68 5.98
N PRO A 169 2.24 13.66 6.58
CA PRO A 169 3.51 13.37 7.26
C PRO A 169 3.41 12.34 8.42
N LYS A 170 2.20 12.15 8.97
CA LYS A 170 1.87 11.04 9.90
C LYS A 170 2.24 9.67 9.35
N PHE A 171 2.12 9.43 8.04
CA PHE A 171 2.51 8.18 7.41
C PHE A 171 4.01 7.92 7.61
N LYS A 172 4.86 8.88 7.21
CA LYS A 172 6.32 8.77 7.33
C LYS A 172 6.75 8.63 8.80
N HIS A 173 6.15 9.42 9.68
CA HIS A 173 6.42 9.35 11.11
C HIS A 173 6.16 7.96 11.71
N LYS A 174 5.08 7.28 11.29
CA LYS A 174 4.79 5.91 11.72
C LYS A 174 5.81 4.91 11.20
N ILE A 175 6.25 5.03 9.94
CA ILE A 175 7.28 4.15 9.36
C ILE A 175 8.63 4.36 10.06
N ASP A 176 9.02 5.62 10.30
CA ASP A 176 10.28 5.96 10.96
C ASP A 176 10.31 5.47 12.40
N TYR A 177 9.19 5.60 13.12
CA TYR A 177 9.06 5.06 14.46
C TYR A 177 9.31 3.55 14.49
N ILE A 178 8.75 2.78 13.55
CA ILE A 178 9.01 1.34 13.45
C ILE A 178 10.50 1.07 13.20
N ALA A 179 11.15 1.86 12.35
CA ALA A 179 12.59 1.74 12.08
C ALA A 179 13.45 2.06 13.33
N THR A 180 12.94 2.85 14.28
CA THR A 180 13.65 3.13 15.55
C THR A 180 13.61 1.98 16.56
N PHE A 181 12.81 0.92 16.32
CA PHE A 181 12.94 -0.32 17.07
C PHE A 181 14.29 -0.93 16.73
N LYS A 182 15.36 -0.45 17.39
CA LYS A 182 16.65 -1.11 17.40
C LYS A 182 16.40 -2.59 17.70
N MET A 183 17.19 -3.48 17.10
CA MET A 183 17.27 -4.84 17.58
C MET A 183 17.80 -4.77 19.01
N VAL A 184 16.88 -4.66 19.96
CA VAL A 184 17.18 -4.64 21.39
C VAL A 184 17.90 -5.95 21.67
N ASP A 185 19.06 -5.86 22.31
CA ASP A 185 19.82 -7.04 22.70
C ASP A 185 18.90 -8.03 23.43
N PRO A 186 19.03 -9.35 23.16
CA PRO A 186 18.17 -10.35 23.77
C PRO A 186 18.24 -10.25 25.30
N GLY A 187 17.16 -9.77 25.92
CA GLY A 187 17.03 -9.62 27.38
C GLY A 187 16.62 -8.23 27.85
N GLU A 188 16.77 -7.18 27.04
CA GLU A 188 16.30 -5.85 27.41
C GLU A 188 14.81 -5.65 27.05
N PRO A 189 13.98 -5.10 27.96
CA PRO A 189 12.58 -4.85 27.68
C PRO A 189 12.41 -3.75 26.62
N SER A 190 11.49 -3.98 25.70
CA SER A 190 11.12 -3.00 24.66
C SER A 190 10.40 -1.81 25.31
N ILE A 191 11.13 -0.74 25.65
CA ILE A 191 10.54 0.46 26.25
C ILE A 191 9.89 1.31 25.15
N ILE A 192 8.58 1.51 25.25
CA ILE A 192 7.85 2.49 24.42
C ILE A 192 8.32 3.89 24.83
N ARG A 193 9.16 4.51 24.00
CA ARG A 193 9.68 5.86 24.27
C ARG A 193 8.67 6.97 23.95
N ASP A 194 7.73 6.70 23.05
CA ASP A 194 6.67 7.65 22.69
C ASP A 194 5.29 6.97 22.64
N LYS A 195 4.50 7.16 23.71
CA LYS A 195 3.15 6.61 23.84
C LYS A 195 2.17 7.16 22.77
N THR A 196 2.45 8.36 22.26
CA THR A 196 1.61 9.05 21.26
C THR A 196 1.76 8.42 19.89
N ILE A 197 2.97 8.00 19.52
CA ILE A 197 3.23 7.36 18.22
C ILE A 197 2.87 5.88 18.25
N ALA A 198 3.18 5.20 19.36
CA ALA A 198 2.85 3.79 19.55
C ALA A 198 1.34 3.51 19.40
N THR A 199 0.47 4.45 19.78
CA THR A 199 -0.98 4.24 19.65
C THR A 199 -1.49 4.23 18.21
N HIS A 200 -0.74 4.73 17.22
CA HIS A 200 -1.28 5.08 15.90
C HIS A 200 -0.77 4.28 14.69
N PHE A 201 0.27 3.44 14.81
CA PHE A 201 0.61 2.51 13.72
C PHE A 201 -0.09 1.15 13.91
N GLY A 202 -0.36 0.47 12.80
CA GLY A 202 -1.09 -0.80 12.75
C GLY A 202 -0.42 -1.79 11.83
N TYR A 203 -1.03 -2.96 11.63
CA TYR A 203 -0.42 -4.05 10.84
C TYR A 203 -0.04 -3.64 9.41
N ILE A 204 -0.80 -2.75 8.77
CA ILE A 204 -0.48 -2.23 7.43
C ILE A 204 0.88 -1.51 7.43
N HIS A 205 1.18 -0.73 8.47
CA HIS A 205 2.47 -0.03 8.56
C HIS A 205 3.61 -1.01 8.83
N ALA A 206 3.36 -2.06 9.62
CA ALA A 206 4.31 -3.15 9.84
C ALA A 206 4.60 -3.92 8.53
N LEU A 207 3.57 -4.22 7.73
CA LEU A 207 3.73 -4.85 6.41
C LEU A 207 4.51 -3.97 5.45
N ILE A 208 4.19 -2.67 5.39
CA ILE A 208 4.92 -1.71 4.56
C ILE A 208 6.40 -1.70 4.94
N TYR A 209 6.71 -1.58 6.22
CA TYR A 209 8.08 -1.60 6.72
C TYR A 209 8.82 -2.91 6.38
N LEU A 210 8.14 -4.04 6.48
CA LEU A 210 8.74 -5.36 6.23
C LEU A 210 8.98 -5.59 4.73
N LEU A 211 8.00 -5.31 3.89
CA LEU A 211 7.97 -5.77 2.50
C LEU A 211 8.38 -4.70 1.48
N TYR A 212 8.29 -3.41 1.82
CA TYR A 212 8.50 -2.32 0.88
C TYR A 212 9.66 -1.42 1.27
N ASP A 213 10.35 -0.91 0.27
CA ASP A 213 11.24 0.25 0.38
C ASP A 213 10.41 1.52 0.24
N VAL A 214 10.53 2.43 1.20
CA VAL A 214 9.76 3.68 1.28
C VAL A 214 10.70 4.87 1.33
N GLN A 215 10.56 5.79 0.38
CA GLN A 215 11.37 6.99 0.28
C GLN A 215 10.48 8.23 0.16
N THR A 216 10.79 9.27 0.94
CA THR A 216 10.23 10.61 0.70
C THR A 216 11.08 11.30 -0.35
N ILE A 217 10.47 11.69 -1.47
CA ILE A 217 11.17 12.25 -2.62
C ILE A 217 10.95 13.76 -2.79
N ASP A 218 9.84 14.30 -2.28
CA ASP A 218 9.57 15.75 -2.27
C ASP A 218 8.48 16.11 -1.24
N GLN A 219 8.20 17.41 -1.07
CA GLN A 219 7.20 17.94 -0.14
C GLN A 219 6.44 19.14 -0.74
N PHE A 220 5.12 19.14 -0.55
CA PHE A 220 4.19 20.15 -1.06
C PHE A 220 3.32 20.74 0.05
N ASN A 221 2.71 21.89 -0.20
CA ASN A 221 1.71 22.47 0.71
C ASN A 221 0.32 21.89 0.38
N ALA A 222 -0.54 21.76 1.39
CA ALA A 222 -1.91 21.30 1.22
C ALA A 222 -2.72 22.22 0.28
N ASP A 223 -2.39 23.51 0.24
CA ASP A 223 -3.03 24.54 -0.60
C ASP A 223 -2.49 24.57 -2.03
N ASP A 224 -1.54 23.69 -2.37
CA ASP A 224 -1.11 23.46 -3.75
C ASP A 224 -2.14 22.62 -4.54
N PHE A 225 -3.14 22.07 -3.85
CA PHE A 225 -4.18 21.19 -4.39
C PHE A 225 -5.57 21.81 -4.22
N TYR A 226 -6.52 21.40 -5.07
CA TYR A 226 -7.90 21.84 -4.95
C TYR A 226 -8.91 20.67 -4.99
N PRO A 227 -9.88 20.64 -4.06
CA PRO A 227 -9.89 21.39 -2.80
C PRO A 227 -8.61 21.11 -1.98
N ALA A 228 -8.20 22.07 -1.15
CA ALA A 228 -7.04 21.90 -0.30
C ALA A 228 -7.22 20.68 0.62
N PHE A 229 -6.15 19.93 0.86
CA PHE A 229 -6.24 18.80 1.76
C PHE A 229 -6.58 19.26 3.19
N ASN A 230 -7.49 18.54 3.86
CA ASN A 230 -7.90 18.86 5.23
C ASN A 230 -6.70 18.87 6.20
N SER A 231 -6.41 20.03 6.77
CA SER A 231 -5.36 20.24 7.80
C SER A 231 -5.91 20.22 9.24
N ILE A 232 -7.24 20.27 9.39
CA ILE A 232 -7.94 20.64 10.64
C ILE A 232 -7.91 19.53 11.71
N LYS A 233 -8.03 18.24 11.34
CA LYS A 233 -8.10 17.12 12.31
C LYS A 233 -6.74 16.68 12.89
N ALA A 234 -5.63 17.30 12.47
CA ALA A 234 -4.28 16.81 12.78
C ALA A 234 -3.54 17.58 13.89
N LYS A 235 -4.14 18.60 14.50
CA LYS A 235 -3.54 19.42 15.58
C LYS A 235 -3.17 18.68 16.89
N GLN A 236 -3.37 17.36 16.96
CA GLN A 236 -3.06 16.57 18.15
C GLN A 236 -1.57 16.18 18.27
N ASP A 237 -0.79 16.22 17.19
CA ASP A 237 0.65 15.93 17.21
C ASP A 237 1.45 17.21 17.00
N LYS A 238 2.09 17.73 18.05
CA LYS A 238 2.87 18.99 17.98
C LYS A 238 4.10 18.90 17.06
N SER A 239 4.57 17.69 16.77
CA SER A 239 5.75 17.43 15.93
C SER A 239 5.45 17.31 14.44
N ILE A 240 4.17 17.30 14.04
CA ILE A 240 3.77 17.03 12.66
C ILE A 240 3.07 18.26 12.07
N ASP A 241 3.64 18.83 11.01
CA ASP A 241 3.01 19.92 10.25
C ASP A 241 1.92 19.37 9.33
N PRO A 242 0.61 19.59 9.63
CA PRO A 242 -0.49 19.06 8.83
C PRO A 242 -0.73 19.83 7.53
N SER A 243 -0.07 20.98 7.34
CA SER A 243 -0.13 21.76 6.12
C SER A 243 0.72 21.18 4.99
N LYS A 244 1.53 20.15 5.28
CA LYS A 244 2.44 19.54 4.31
C LYS A 244 1.90 18.23 3.76
N ARG A 245 2.27 17.91 2.54
CA ARG A 245 2.06 16.60 1.91
C ARG A 245 3.39 16.10 1.40
N LEU A 246 3.75 14.89 1.79
CA LEU A 246 4.99 14.25 1.37
C LEU A 246 4.72 13.45 0.11
N LEU A 247 5.53 13.64 -0.93
CA LEU A 247 5.53 12.76 -2.08
C LEU A 247 6.39 11.55 -1.75
N ILE A 248 5.76 10.38 -1.72
CA ILE A 248 6.36 9.12 -1.33
C ILE A 248 6.56 8.27 -2.57
N ARG A 249 7.75 7.69 -2.71
CA ARG A 249 8.04 6.54 -3.57
C ARG A 249 8.02 5.29 -2.71
N MET A 250 7.28 4.27 -3.14
CA MET A 250 7.21 2.97 -2.49
C MET A 250 7.42 1.89 -3.55
N GLN A 251 8.22 0.87 -3.23
CA GLN A 251 8.50 -0.25 -4.13
C GLN A 251 8.65 -1.53 -3.31
N LEU A 252 8.26 -2.67 -3.86
CA LEU A 252 8.49 -3.95 -3.19
C LEU A 252 9.99 -4.22 -3.07
N LYS A 253 10.45 -4.72 -1.93
CA LYS A 253 11.87 -5.04 -1.73
C LYS A 253 12.32 -6.11 -2.72
N ARG A 254 13.51 -5.96 -3.28
CA ARG A 254 14.06 -6.92 -4.25
C ARG A 254 14.21 -8.34 -3.68
N ASN A 255 14.49 -8.44 -2.38
CA ASN A 255 14.61 -9.71 -1.66
C ASN A 255 13.28 -10.16 -1.03
N VAL A 256 12.12 -9.60 -1.41
CA VAL A 256 10.83 -9.95 -0.78
C VAL A 256 10.52 -11.45 -0.86
N LYS A 257 10.85 -12.12 -1.99
CA LYS A 257 10.59 -13.55 -2.19
C LYS A 257 11.46 -14.41 -1.26
N GLU A 258 12.66 -13.94 -0.93
CA GLU A 258 13.56 -14.56 0.05
C GLU A 258 13.08 -14.29 1.48
N LEU A 259 12.54 -13.10 1.74
CA LEU A 259 11.99 -12.72 3.04
C LEU A 259 10.72 -13.51 3.37
N LEU A 260 9.80 -13.63 2.42
CA LEU A 260 8.54 -14.34 2.53
C LEU A 260 8.05 -14.72 1.12
N PRO A 261 7.94 -16.02 0.79
CA PRO A 261 7.35 -16.46 -0.47
C PRO A 261 5.93 -15.92 -0.66
N LEU A 262 5.53 -15.65 -1.92
CA LEU A 262 4.26 -14.96 -2.24
C LEU A 262 3.03 -15.69 -1.67
N GLU A 263 3.03 -17.02 -1.69
CA GLU A 263 1.98 -17.87 -1.12
C GLU A 263 1.76 -17.64 0.38
N HIS A 264 2.76 -17.10 1.07
CA HIS A 264 2.69 -16.79 2.49
C HIS A 264 2.33 -15.33 2.80
N HIS A 265 2.24 -14.43 1.81
CA HIS A 265 1.95 -13.02 2.05
C HIS A 265 0.54 -12.83 2.64
N THR A 266 -0.48 -13.45 2.05
CA THR A 266 -1.87 -13.38 2.54
C THR A 266 -2.02 -13.95 3.96
N PRO A 267 -1.56 -15.18 4.27
CA PRO A 267 -1.65 -15.69 5.63
C PRO A 267 -0.83 -14.89 6.64
N PHE A 268 0.36 -14.38 6.27
CA PHE A 268 1.15 -13.52 7.14
C PHE A 268 0.46 -12.18 7.42
N MET A 269 -0.15 -11.55 6.41
CA MET A 269 -0.97 -10.35 6.59
C MET A 269 -2.12 -10.60 7.58
N ASN A 270 -2.83 -11.73 7.43
CA ASN A 270 -3.91 -12.11 8.34
C ASN A 270 -3.40 -12.37 9.77
N PHE A 271 -2.23 -13.00 9.92
CA PHE A 271 -1.56 -13.21 11.20
C PHE A 271 -1.26 -11.88 11.89
N LEU A 272 -0.60 -10.93 11.20
CA LEU A 272 -0.33 -9.60 11.74
C LEU A 272 -1.63 -8.86 12.06
N HIS A 273 -2.65 -8.94 11.20
CA HIS A 273 -3.94 -8.33 11.48
C HIS A 273 -4.52 -8.84 12.82
N GLN A 274 -4.55 -10.15 13.05
CA GLN A 274 -5.06 -10.71 14.31
C GLN A 274 -4.25 -10.24 15.53
N LEU A 275 -2.92 -10.16 15.41
CA LEU A 275 -2.07 -9.65 16.48
C LEU A 275 -2.32 -8.18 16.79
N TYR A 276 -2.32 -7.34 15.77
CA TYR A 276 -2.45 -5.89 15.95
C TYR A 276 -3.87 -5.45 16.36
N ARG A 277 -4.90 -6.30 16.24
CA ARG A 277 -6.20 -6.08 16.91
C ARG A 277 -6.06 -6.00 18.42
N LYS A 278 -5.06 -6.69 18.98
CA LYS A 278 -4.71 -6.69 20.40
C LYS A 278 -3.37 -5.98 20.65
N LYS A 279 -3.03 -4.95 19.85
CA LYS A 279 -1.68 -4.32 19.85
C LYS A 279 -1.13 -3.87 21.21
N ILE A 280 -1.97 -3.48 22.16
CA ILE A 280 -1.52 -3.06 23.51
C ILE A 280 -1.31 -4.22 24.49
N MET A 281 -1.68 -5.45 24.09
CA MET A 281 -1.57 -6.63 24.93
C MET A 281 -0.16 -7.22 24.90
N ARG A 282 0.12 -8.06 25.90
CA ARG A 282 1.35 -8.85 25.94
C ARG A 282 1.38 -9.86 24.79
N THR A 283 2.56 -10.04 24.21
CA THR A 283 2.76 -10.82 22.99
C THR A 283 2.56 -12.31 23.25
N ILE A 284 3.25 -12.90 24.23
CA ILE A 284 3.15 -14.34 24.54
C ILE A 284 1.71 -14.74 24.93
N PRO A 285 1.02 -14.08 25.88
CA PRO A 285 -0.36 -14.43 26.20
C PRO A 285 -1.32 -14.30 25.00
N THR A 286 -1.08 -13.33 24.11
CA THR A 286 -1.89 -13.20 22.91
C THR A 286 -1.65 -14.33 21.92
N MET A 287 -0.39 -14.73 21.76
CA MET A 287 -0.03 -15.87 20.93
C MET A 287 -0.54 -17.19 21.50
N GLU A 288 -0.54 -17.40 22.81
CA GLU A 288 -1.15 -18.57 23.46
C GLU A 288 -2.65 -18.69 23.16
N MET A 289 -3.38 -17.57 23.03
CA MET A 289 -4.78 -17.61 22.58
C MET A 289 -4.92 -18.01 21.11
N LEU A 290 -3.92 -17.73 20.27
CA LEU A 290 -3.94 -18.00 18.83
C LEU A 290 -3.38 -19.38 18.49
N VAL A 291 -2.37 -19.83 19.24
CA VAL A 291 -1.63 -21.09 19.12
C VAL A 291 -1.32 -21.60 20.53
N PRO A 292 -2.20 -22.41 21.13
CA PRO A 292 -2.03 -22.91 22.50
C PRO A 292 -0.75 -23.74 22.68
N GLY A 293 -0.04 -23.52 23.79
CA GLY A 293 1.20 -24.20 24.16
C GLY A 293 2.48 -23.60 23.55
N CYS A 294 2.37 -22.52 22.78
CA CYS A 294 3.52 -21.96 22.06
C CYS A 294 4.46 -21.09 22.92
N GLY A 295 4.07 -20.72 24.14
CA GLY A 295 4.73 -19.73 24.96
C GLY A 295 6.17 -20.10 25.31
N LEU A 296 6.43 -21.37 25.66
CA LEU A 296 7.79 -21.84 25.94
C LEU A 296 8.69 -21.73 24.70
N ARG A 297 8.17 -22.02 23.51
CA ARG A 297 8.91 -21.87 22.25
C ARG A 297 9.19 -20.40 21.94
N MET A 298 8.25 -19.51 22.23
CA MET A 298 8.46 -18.07 22.06
C MET A 298 9.54 -17.53 22.99
N LEU A 299 9.60 -17.98 24.25
CA LEU A 299 10.69 -17.64 25.17
C LEU A 299 12.05 -18.05 24.60
N LEU A 300 12.15 -19.26 24.05
CA LEU A 300 13.37 -19.75 23.36
C LEU A 300 13.71 -18.95 22.09
N LYS A 301 12.76 -18.22 21.51
CA LYS A 301 12.96 -17.31 20.36
C LYS A 301 13.22 -15.87 20.78
N GLY A 302 13.49 -15.61 22.06
CA GLY A 302 13.87 -14.30 22.56
C GLY A 302 12.70 -13.33 22.70
N PHE A 303 11.49 -13.84 22.89
CA PHE A 303 10.38 -13.07 23.43
C PHE A 303 10.40 -13.12 24.96
N THR A 304 9.91 -12.06 25.59
CA THR A 304 9.73 -12.00 27.05
C THR A 304 8.24 -11.95 27.41
N MET A 305 7.91 -12.34 28.65
CA MET A 305 6.54 -12.18 29.18
C MET A 305 6.09 -10.71 29.23
N MET A 306 7.04 -9.77 29.15
CA MET A 306 6.79 -8.33 29.19
C MET A 306 6.70 -7.70 27.80
N ASP A 307 6.98 -8.42 26.71
CA ASP A 307 6.89 -7.85 25.37
C ASP A 307 5.44 -7.50 25.04
N MET A 308 5.19 -6.25 24.64
CA MET A 308 3.89 -5.81 24.11
C MET A 308 3.91 -5.85 22.60
N ILE A 309 2.79 -6.23 21.97
CA ILE A 309 2.72 -6.40 20.51
C ILE A 309 3.16 -5.12 19.77
N ILE A 310 2.68 -3.96 20.22
CA ILE A 310 3.01 -2.66 19.61
C ILE A 310 4.46 -2.22 19.80
N ALA A 311 5.16 -2.77 20.81
CA ALA A 311 6.55 -2.46 21.10
C ALA A 311 7.52 -3.48 20.48
N THR A 312 6.98 -4.59 19.97
CA THR A 312 7.77 -5.65 19.33
C THR A 312 8.10 -5.24 17.89
N ASN A 313 9.37 -5.35 17.52
CA ASN A 313 9.82 -5.10 16.15
C ASN A 313 9.11 -6.07 15.17
N PRO A 314 8.49 -5.59 14.07
CA PRO A 314 7.82 -6.44 13.09
C PRO A 314 8.67 -7.59 12.52
N ASN A 315 9.99 -7.44 12.45
CA ASN A 315 10.89 -8.51 12.01
C ASN A 315 10.82 -9.72 12.96
N LYS A 316 10.67 -9.51 14.28
CA LYS A 316 10.47 -10.61 15.23
C LYS A 316 9.18 -11.38 14.94
N PHE A 317 8.13 -10.70 14.47
CA PHE A 317 6.88 -11.36 14.07
C PHE A 317 7.02 -12.14 12.76
N LEU A 318 7.78 -11.62 11.80
CA LEU A 318 8.10 -12.35 10.57
C LEU A 318 8.86 -13.65 10.87
N GLU A 319 9.91 -13.57 11.68
CA GLU A 319 10.69 -14.75 12.07
C GLU A 319 9.88 -15.72 12.94
N LEU A 320 9.07 -15.21 13.87
CA LEU A 320 8.12 -16.02 14.64
C LEU A 320 7.16 -16.78 13.72
N TYR A 321 6.56 -16.09 12.74
CA TYR A 321 5.64 -16.70 11.79
C TYR A 321 6.31 -17.86 11.03
N LYS A 322 7.50 -17.64 10.47
CA LYS A 322 8.25 -18.68 9.74
C LYS A 322 8.51 -19.94 10.57
N VAL A 323 8.92 -19.79 11.82
CA VAL A 323 9.20 -20.95 12.69
C VAL A 323 7.92 -21.61 13.19
N MET A 324 6.87 -20.82 13.44
CA MET A 324 5.57 -21.28 13.94
C MET A 324 4.88 -22.22 12.98
N LEU A 325 5.04 -22.03 11.66
CA LEU A 325 4.49 -22.95 10.66
C LEU A 325 4.93 -24.41 10.85
N ASN A 326 6.08 -24.64 11.52
CA ASN A 326 6.64 -25.97 11.78
C ASN A 326 6.33 -26.50 13.19
N TRP A 327 5.55 -25.78 13.99
CA TRP A 327 5.21 -26.22 15.35
C TRP A 327 4.06 -27.23 15.32
N PRO A 328 4.15 -28.32 16.10
CA PRO A 328 3.09 -29.33 16.13
C PRO A 328 1.77 -28.74 16.62
N GLU A 329 1.80 -27.79 17.55
CA GLU A 329 0.61 -27.09 18.05
C GLU A 329 -0.04 -26.14 17.03
N TYR A 330 0.66 -25.75 15.96
CA TYR A 330 0.10 -24.84 14.96
C TYR A 330 -1.03 -25.48 14.16
N LEU A 331 -0.89 -26.75 13.74
CA LEU A 331 -1.87 -27.42 12.88
C LEU A 331 -3.26 -27.55 13.53
N SER A 332 -3.32 -27.68 14.86
CA SER A 332 -4.56 -27.76 15.63
C SER A 332 -5.00 -26.40 16.20
N SER A 333 -4.30 -25.31 15.86
CA SER A 333 -4.53 -24.00 16.46
C SER A 333 -5.73 -23.25 15.87
N PRO A 334 -6.40 -22.39 16.66
CA PRO A 334 -7.39 -21.45 16.15
C PRO A 334 -6.88 -20.57 15.01
N LEU A 335 -5.60 -20.17 15.07
CA LEU A 335 -4.97 -19.38 14.02
C LEU A 335 -4.91 -20.16 12.70
N HIS A 336 -4.48 -21.42 12.71
CA HIS A 336 -4.42 -22.24 11.50
C HIS A 336 -5.81 -22.41 10.88
N SER A 337 -6.83 -22.74 11.69
CA SER A 337 -8.21 -22.82 11.20
C SER A 337 -8.67 -21.52 10.54
N HIS A 338 -8.38 -20.36 11.17
CA HIS A 338 -8.74 -19.05 10.63
C HIS A 338 -8.01 -18.72 9.31
N LEU A 339 -6.73 -19.08 9.21
CA LEU A 339 -5.94 -18.85 7.99
C LEU A 339 -6.40 -19.76 6.84
N THR A 340 -6.69 -21.03 7.12
CA THR A 340 -7.16 -22.00 6.13
C THR A 340 -8.59 -21.69 5.66
N MET A 341 -9.52 -21.37 6.56
CA MET A 341 -10.90 -21.02 6.20
C MET A 341 -10.98 -19.83 5.23
N LYS A 342 -10.13 -18.82 5.44
CA LYS A 342 -10.04 -17.65 4.55
C LYS A 342 -9.38 -17.93 3.20
N MET A 343 -8.62 -19.02 3.08
CA MET A 343 -8.07 -19.47 1.80
C MET A 343 -9.08 -20.31 1.00
N THR A 344 -9.95 -21.06 1.68
CA THR A 344 -10.87 -22.02 1.04
C THR A 344 -12.29 -21.51 0.85
N GLY A 345 -12.68 -20.42 1.49
CA GLY A 345 -14.04 -19.86 1.42
C GLY A 345 -14.03 -18.35 1.49
N SER A 346 -14.80 -17.74 0.57
CA SER A 346 -15.39 -16.40 0.58
C SER A 346 -14.81 -15.40 1.57
N VAL A 347 -14.26 -14.29 1.05
CA VAL A 347 -14.02 -13.07 1.84
C VAL A 347 -15.37 -12.62 2.42
N ASP A 348 -15.69 -13.07 3.63
CA ASP A 348 -16.93 -12.68 4.30
C ASP A 348 -16.94 -11.17 4.51
N ASN A 349 -17.98 -10.58 3.92
CA ASN A 349 -18.30 -9.17 3.75
C ASN A 349 -18.65 -8.39 5.03
N CYS A 350 -18.33 -8.88 6.23
CA CYS A 350 -18.68 -8.18 7.46
C CYS A 350 -17.47 -7.41 8.01
N ASN A 351 -17.49 -6.08 7.82
CA ASN A 351 -16.77 -5.01 8.57
C ASN A 351 -16.19 -3.90 7.67
N ILE A 352 -16.55 -3.78 6.39
CA ILE A 352 -16.13 -2.65 5.55
C ILE A 352 -17.05 -1.41 5.74
N LEU A 353 -18.11 -1.51 6.56
CA LEU A 353 -19.10 -0.43 6.73
C LEU A 353 -19.08 0.31 8.08
N ASP A 354 -18.16 0.03 9.01
CA ASP A 354 -18.15 0.67 10.34
C ASP A 354 -16.87 1.47 10.67
N GLU A 355 -16.26 2.13 9.69
CA GLU A 355 -15.27 3.20 9.97
C GLU A 355 -15.51 4.40 9.03
N ASP A 356 -16.46 5.26 9.43
CA ASP A 356 -16.69 6.63 8.91
C ASP A 356 -15.63 7.64 9.41
#